data_AF-A0A2D4KRU6-F1
#
_entry.id   AF-A0A2D4KRU6-F1
#
_cell.length_a   1.000
_cell.length_b   1.000
_cell.length_c   1.000
_cell.angle_alpha   90.00
_cell.angle_beta   90.00
_cell.angle_gamma   90.00
#
_symmetry.space_group_name_H-M   'P 1'
#
loop_
_entity.id
_entity.type
_entity.pdbx_description
1 polymer ?
#
loop_
_entity_poly.entity_id
_entity_poly.type
_entity_poly.pdbx_seq_one_letter_code
_entity_poly.pdbx_strand_id
1 'polypeptide(L)'
;GVTGETEYAEVDQDFSDENRTYQASSPDEVALVQWTESVGLTLVNRDLTSMQLKTPSGQILTYYILQIFPFTSESKRMGIIVRDESTGEIMFYMKGADVAMSSIVQYNDWLEEECGNMAREGLRTLVVAKKILNRRTISGF
;
A
#
# COMPACT_ATOMS: atom_id res chain seq x y z
N GLY A 1 45.25 -19.68 -24.87
CA GLY A 1 44.81 -18.29 -25.09
C GLY A 1 43.49 -18.30 -25.82
N VAL A 2 42.74 -17.20 -25.69
CA VAL A 2 41.31 -17.00 -26.05
C VAL A 2 40.39 -17.53 -24.94
N THR A 3 39.96 -16.81 -23.89
CA THR A 3 39.29 -15.49 -23.69
C THR A 3 37.96 -15.30 -24.42
N GLY A 4 36.90 -15.12 -23.61
CA GLY A 4 35.68 -14.37 -23.95
C GLY A 4 34.52 -15.23 -24.45
N GLU A 5 33.26 -15.06 -24.04
CA GLU A 5 32.61 -14.02 -23.25
C GLU A 5 31.39 -14.63 -22.53
N THR A 6 31.19 -14.25 -21.28
CA THR A 6 30.01 -14.58 -20.49
C THR A 6 28.84 -13.75 -21.02
N GLU A 7 27.80 -14.42 -21.50
CA GLU A 7 26.57 -13.79 -21.97
C GLU A 7 25.79 -13.28 -20.75
N TYR A 8 26.01 -12.03 -20.39
CA TYR A 8 25.16 -11.33 -19.43
C TYR A 8 23.87 -10.96 -20.15
N ALA A 9 22.80 -11.71 -19.88
CA ALA A 9 21.46 -11.29 -20.26
C ALA A 9 21.13 -10.01 -19.48
N GLU A 10 21.28 -8.86 -20.12
CA GLU A 10 20.68 -7.61 -19.66
C GLU A 10 19.16 -7.78 -19.73
N VAL A 11 18.54 -8.00 -18.57
CA VAL A 11 17.10 -7.96 -18.43
C VAL A 11 16.72 -6.48 -18.46
N ASP A 12 16.38 -6.01 -19.66
CA ASP A 12 15.73 -4.73 -19.87
C ASP A 12 14.38 -4.78 -19.13
N GLN A 13 14.35 -4.28 -17.88
CA GLN A 13 13.10 -4.03 -17.18
C GLN A 13 12.51 -2.78 -17.81
N ASP A 14 11.80 -2.97 -18.91
CA ASP A 14 11.02 -1.92 -19.55
C ASP A 14 9.94 -1.45 -18.56
N PHE A 15 10.22 -0.35 -17.87
CA PHE A 15 9.30 0.33 -16.97
C PHE A 15 8.40 1.32 -17.74
N SER A 16 8.21 1.15 -19.05
CA SER A 16 7.32 2.00 -19.85
C SER A 16 5.93 2.09 -19.20
N ASP A 17 5.46 3.33 -19.04
CA ASP A 17 4.20 3.68 -18.37
C ASP A 17 2.96 3.30 -19.20
N GLU A 18 3.14 2.78 -20.42
CA GLU A 18 2.09 2.78 -21.45
C GLU A 18 1.09 1.59 -21.40
N ASN A 19 1.20 0.63 -20.46
CA ASN A 19 0.22 -0.47 -20.42
C ASN A 19 0.07 -1.19 -19.07
N ARG A 20 0.10 -0.48 -17.92
CA ARG A 20 -0.17 -1.12 -16.62
C ARG A 20 -1.66 -1.18 -16.34
N THR A 21 -2.18 -2.41 -16.23
CA THR A 21 -3.55 -2.67 -15.80
C THR A 21 -3.55 -3.12 -14.35
N TYR A 22 -4.07 -2.29 -13.44
CA TYR A 22 -4.24 -2.68 -12.04
C TYR A 22 -5.47 -3.56 -11.86
N GLN A 23 -5.31 -4.64 -11.10
CA GLN A 23 -6.41 -5.54 -10.73
C GLN A 23 -6.53 -5.58 -9.20
N ALA A 24 -7.75 -5.40 -8.71
CA ALA A 24 -8.06 -5.48 -7.29
C ALA A 24 -9.46 -6.03 -7.07
N SER A 25 -9.75 -6.47 -5.86
CA SER A 25 -11.06 -7.03 -5.48
C SER A 25 -12.16 -5.97 -5.41
N SER A 26 -11.79 -4.69 -5.32
CA SER A 26 -12.73 -3.56 -5.31
C SER A 26 -12.31 -2.48 -6.32
N PRO A 27 -13.28 -1.89 -7.05
CA PRO A 27 -13.01 -0.80 -7.99
C PRO A 27 -12.46 0.45 -7.28
N ASP A 28 -12.80 0.67 -6.01
CA ASP A 28 -12.30 1.80 -5.23
C ASP A 28 -10.78 1.68 -5.02
N GLU A 29 -10.25 0.46 -4.91
CA GLU A 29 -8.81 0.24 -4.78
C GLU A 29 -8.06 0.50 -6.08
N VAL A 30 -8.63 0.08 -7.20
CA VAL A 30 -8.07 0.36 -8.53
C VAL A 30 -8.00 1.87 -8.75
N ALA A 31 -9.09 2.59 -8.46
CA ALA A 31 -9.15 4.05 -8.61
C ALA A 31 -8.09 4.76 -7.74
N LEU A 32 -7.91 4.32 -6.48
CA LEU A 32 -6.88 4.87 -5.61
C LEU A 32 -5.46 4.65 -6.15
N VAL A 33 -5.15 3.45 -6.64
CA VAL A 33 -3.81 3.14 -7.18
C VAL A 33 -3.53 3.89 -8.49
N GLN A 34 -4.53 3.99 -9.36
CA GLN A 34 -4.44 4.80 -10.58
C GLN A 34 -4.22 6.29 -10.27
N TRP A 35 -4.91 6.81 -9.26
CA TRP A 35 -4.67 8.18 -8.82
C TRP A 35 -3.25 8.36 -8.26
N THR A 36 -2.74 7.42 -7.45
CA THR A 36 -1.37 7.52 -6.94
C THR A 36 -0.33 7.53 -8.07
N GLU A 37 -0.55 6.75 -9.12
CA GLU A 37 0.28 6.77 -10.32
C GLU A 37 0.23 8.14 -11.03
N SER A 38 -0.97 8.73 -11.16
CA SER A 38 -1.13 10.06 -11.78
C SER A 38 -0.40 11.19 -11.05
N VAL A 39 -0.13 11.03 -9.74
CA VAL A 39 0.66 11.98 -8.93
C VAL A 39 2.14 11.58 -8.82
N GLY A 40 2.57 10.59 -9.61
CA GLY A 40 3.96 10.14 -9.72
C GLY A 40 4.39 9.06 -8.73
N LEU A 41 3.49 8.52 -7.90
CA LEU A 41 3.77 7.38 -7.03
C LEU A 41 3.22 6.10 -7.65
N THR A 42 4.08 5.38 -8.36
CA THR A 42 3.66 4.24 -9.17
C THR A 42 3.89 2.92 -8.45
N LEU A 43 2.90 2.03 -8.45
CA LEU A 43 3.09 0.65 -8.04
C LEU A 43 3.77 -0.12 -9.18
N VAL A 44 5.02 -0.48 -8.98
CA VAL A 44 5.88 -1.08 -10.03
C VAL A 44 5.74 -2.59 -10.06
N ASN A 45 5.84 -3.20 -8.88
CA ASN A 45 5.76 -4.63 -8.74
C ASN A 45 5.07 -4.97 -7.42
N ARG A 46 4.35 -6.08 -7.41
CA ARG A 46 3.75 -6.65 -6.21
C ARG A 46 3.65 -8.14 -6.38
N ASP A 47 4.20 -8.87 -5.43
CA ASP A 47 4.01 -10.30 -5.28
C ASP A 47 3.39 -10.60 -3.89
N LEU A 48 3.45 -11.88 -3.46
CA LEU A 48 2.87 -12.30 -2.19
C LEU A 48 3.66 -11.82 -0.96
N THR A 49 4.95 -11.52 -1.12
CA THR A 49 5.90 -11.24 -0.03
C THR A 49 6.58 -9.88 -0.18
N SER A 50 6.42 -9.19 -1.30
CA SER A 50 7.08 -7.93 -1.59
C SER A 50 6.24 -6.97 -2.46
N MET A 51 6.56 -5.69 -2.36
CA MET A 51 5.99 -4.62 -3.16
C MET A 51 7.05 -3.57 -3.45
N GLN A 52 7.06 -3.05 -4.68
CA GLN A 52 7.97 -1.99 -5.11
C GLN A 52 7.17 -0.78 -5.60
N LEU A 53 7.52 0.40 -5.08
CA LEU A 53 6.93 1.68 -5.47
C LEU A 53 8.00 2.55 -6.13
N LYS A 54 7.67 3.19 -7.24
CA LYS A 54 8.50 4.23 -7.85
C LYS A 54 7.99 5.59 -7.40
N THR A 55 8.85 6.38 -6.77
CA THR A 55 8.54 7.74 -6.35
C THR A 55 8.56 8.70 -7.55
N PRO A 56 7.99 9.92 -7.40
CA PRO A 56 8.11 10.96 -8.42
C PRO A 56 9.56 11.37 -8.73
N SER A 57 10.50 11.12 -7.80
CA SER A 57 11.94 11.33 -8.00
C SER A 57 12.63 10.19 -8.76
N GLY A 58 11.90 9.13 -9.14
CA GLY A 58 12.43 7.96 -9.83
C GLY A 58 13.06 6.91 -8.91
N GLN A 59 13.01 7.10 -7.58
CA GLN A 59 13.55 6.14 -6.63
C GLN A 59 12.61 4.93 -6.50
N ILE A 60 13.18 3.73 -6.46
CA ILE A 60 12.43 2.50 -6.13
C ILE A 60 12.49 2.26 -4.62
N LEU A 61 11.32 2.20 -3.99
CA LEU A 61 11.12 1.82 -2.60
C LEU A 61 10.62 0.38 -2.53
N THR A 62 11.39 -0.49 -1.90
CA THR A 62 11.03 -1.90 -1.70
C THR A 62 10.47 -2.12 -0.30
N TYR A 63 9.33 -2.79 -0.24
CA TYR A 63 8.66 -3.18 1.00
C TYR A 63 8.45 -4.69 1.03
N TYR A 64 8.81 -5.32 2.14
CA TYR A 64 8.47 -6.71 2.41
C TYR A 64 7.12 -6.80 3.11
N ILE A 65 6.21 -7.62 2.58
CA ILE A 65 4.90 -7.88 3.15
C ILE A 65 5.08 -8.96 4.23
N LEU A 66 4.89 -8.57 5.49
CA LEU A 66 5.02 -9.50 6.61
C LEU A 66 3.69 -10.20 6.92
N GLN A 67 2.57 -9.48 6.79
CA GLN A 67 1.24 -10.03 7.05
C GLN A 67 0.17 -9.24 6.30
N ILE A 68 -0.84 -9.95 5.76
CA ILE A 68 -2.05 -9.35 5.19
C ILE A 68 -3.24 -9.73 6.06
N PHE A 69 -4.09 -8.76 6.37
CA PHE A 69 -5.39 -8.94 6.99
C PHE A 69 -6.46 -8.62 5.94
N PRO A 70 -7.03 -9.63 5.28
CA PRO A 70 -7.94 -9.42 4.16
C PRO A 70 -9.23 -8.72 4.61
N PHE A 71 -9.87 -8.04 3.66
CA PHE A 71 -11.18 -7.45 3.90
C PHE A 71 -12.21 -8.54 4.21
N THR A 72 -13.02 -8.31 5.24
CA THR A 72 -14.22 -9.12 5.50
C THR A 72 -15.42 -8.21 5.69
N SER A 73 -16.60 -8.63 5.23
CA SER A 73 -17.85 -7.86 5.41
C SER A 73 -18.19 -7.63 6.89
N GLU A 74 -17.75 -8.52 7.77
CA GLU A 74 -17.91 -8.39 9.22
C GLU A 74 -16.99 -7.31 9.80
N SER A 75 -15.72 -7.29 9.41
CA SER A 75 -14.74 -6.33 9.94
C SER A 75 -14.82 -4.96 9.27
N LYS A 76 -15.32 -4.91 8.03
CA LYS A 76 -15.38 -3.72 7.14
C LYS A 76 -14.06 -2.98 7.01
N ARG A 77 -12.95 -3.70 7.15
CA ARG A 77 -11.59 -3.17 7.14
C ARG A 77 -10.62 -4.22 6.63
N MET A 78 -9.47 -3.76 6.17
CA MET A 78 -8.34 -4.60 5.79
C MET A 78 -7.05 -3.94 6.25
N GLY A 79 -6.02 -4.74 6.48
CA GLY A 79 -4.74 -4.25 6.96
C GLY A 79 -3.57 -4.98 6.33
N ILE A 80 -2.39 -4.38 6.47
CA ILE A 80 -1.14 -4.95 5.99
C ILE A 80 -0.02 -4.51 6.92
N ILE A 81 0.84 -5.45 7.30
CA ILE A 81 2.11 -5.16 7.95
C ILE A 81 3.20 -5.26 6.90
N VAL A 82 3.93 -4.18 6.72
CA VAL A 82 5.05 -4.10 5.79
C VAL A 82 6.33 -3.72 6.52
N ARG A 83 7.46 -4.15 6.00
CA ARG A 83 8.79 -3.73 6.41
C ARG A 83 9.45 -2.98 5.28
N ASP A 84 9.90 -1.77 5.54
CA ASP A 84 10.75 -1.02 4.61
C ASP A 84 12.13 -1.71 4.51
N GLU A 85 12.57 -2.04 3.29
CA GLU A 85 13.87 -2.67 3.07
C GLU A 85 15.03 -1.76 3.47
N SER A 86 14.92 -0.46 3.19
CA SER A 86 15.99 0.52 3.35
C SER A 86 16.19 0.95 4.81
N THR A 87 15.09 1.19 5.54
CA THR A 87 15.14 1.63 6.94
C THR A 87 15.02 0.47 7.93
N GLY A 88 14.48 -0.68 7.48
CA GLY A 88 14.13 -1.80 8.33
C GLY A 88 12.92 -1.55 9.23
N GLU A 89 12.27 -0.38 9.12
CA GLU A 89 11.09 -0.04 9.90
C GLU A 89 9.89 -0.90 9.52
N ILE A 90 9.09 -1.25 10.52
CA ILE A 90 7.91 -2.09 10.34
C ILE A 90 6.68 -1.25 10.61
N MET A 91 5.78 -1.20 9.65
CA MET A 91 4.59 -0.36 9.66
C MET A 91 3.36 -1.21 9.47
N PHE A 92 2.38 -0.98 10.32
CA PHE A 92 1.03 -1.51 10.16
C PHE A 92 0.15 -0.44 9.54
N TYR A 93 -0.42 -0.75 8.39
CA TYR A 93 -1.45 0.04 7.74
C TYR A 93 -2.79 -0.66 7.84
N MET A 94 -3.84 0.12 8.09
CA MET A 94 -5.21 -0.37 8.08
C MET A 94 -6.10 0.64 7.38
N LYS A 95 -7.00 0.16 6.54
CA LYS A 95 -8.03 0.97 5.90
C LYS A 95 -9.40 0.33 6.08
N GLY A 96 -10.43 1.13 6.26
CA GLY A 96 -11.79 0.63 6.45
C GLY A 96 -12.83 1.73 6.49
N ALA A 97 -14.09 1.31 6.66
CA ALA A 97 -15.19 2.25 6.86
C ALA A 97 -14.97 3.07 8.14
N ASP A 98 -15.43 4.32 8.11
CA ASP A 98 -15.44 5.25 9.24
C ASP A 98 -15.92 4.61 10.55
N VAL A 99 -17.08 3.95 10.53
CA VAL A 99 -17.68 3.27 11.70
C VAL A 99 -16.82 2.14 12.26
N ALA A 100 -16.02 1.48 11.42
CA ALA A 100 -15.13 0.40 11.84
C ALA A 100 -13.78 0.94 12.34
N MET A 101 -13.33 2.05 11.78
CA MET A 101 -12.03 2.65 12.07
C MET A 101 -12.09 3.61 13.27
N SER A 102 -13.21 4.28 13.53
CA SER A 102 -13.35 5.29 14.59
C SER A 102 -13.02 4.77 15.99
N SER A 103 -13.29 3.50 16.27
CA SER A 103 -12.96 2.84 17.54
C SER A 103 -11.51 2.34 17.65
N ILE A 104 -10.78 2.30 16.53
CA ILE A 104 -9.41 1.75 16.43
C ILE A 104 -8.39 2.88 16.40
N VAL A 105 -8.72 3.96 15.68
CA VAL A 105 -7.86 5.12 15.57
C VAL A 105 -7.93 5.98 16.83
N GLN A 106 -6.89 6.78 17.05
CA GLN A 106 -6.94 7.77 18.11
C GLN A 106 -8.10 8.72 17.83
N TYR A 107 -8.96 8.92 18.84
CA TYR A 107 -10.11 9.80 18.74
C TYR A 107 -9.69 11.19 18.25
N ASN A 108 -10.44 11.70 17.27
CA ASN A 108 -10.26 13.02 16.69
C ASN A 108 -11.63 13.53 16.24
N ASP A 109 -12.14 14.58 16.90
CA ASP A 109 -13.44 15.20 16.59
C ASP A 109 -13.58 15.54 15.10
N TRP A 110 -12.47 15.95 14.47
CA TRP A 110 -12.43 16.31 13.06
C TRP A 110 -12.72 15.14 12.12
N LEU A 111 -12.34 13.91 12.49
CA LEU A 111 -12.55 12.73 11.63
C LEU A 111 -14.04 12.44 11.46
N GLU A 112 -14.80 12.49 12.55
CA GLU A 112 -16.23 12.20 12.55
C GLU A 112 -17.01 13.28 11.78
N GLU A 113 -16.66 14.54 12.00
CA GLU A 113 -17.27 15.68 11.31
C GLU A 113 -17.04 15.62 9.78
N GLU A 114 -15.80 15.41 9.34
CA GLU A 114 -15.48 15.35 7.91
C GLU A 114 -16.05 14.12 7.22
N CYS A 115 -16.01 12.95 7.87
CA CYS A 115 -16.67 11.75 7.32
C CYS A 115 -18.17 12.00 7.15
N GLY A 116 -18.80 12.69 8.11
CA GLY A 116 -20.19 13.09 8.03
C GLY A 116 -20.49 14.13 6.93
N ASN A 117 -19.59 15.09 6.69
CA ASN A 117 -19.70 16.07 5.59
C ASN A 117 -19.66 15.36 4.23
N MET A 118 -18.63 14.54 3.98
CA MET A 118 -18.45 13.83 2.72
C MET A 118 -19.59 12.85 2.45
N ALA A 119 -20.09 12.15 3.47
CA ALA A 119 -21.24 11.25 3.34
C ALA A 119 -22.52 12.01 2.97
N ARG A 120 -22.74 13.22 3.51
CA ARG A 120 -23.88 14.08 3.14
C ARG A 120 -23.85 14.54 1.69
N GLU A 121 -22.66 14.66 1.11
CA GLU A 121 -22.46 14.94 -0.32
C GLU A 121 -22.58 13.67 -1.21
N GLY A 122 -22.82 12.50 -0.60
CA GLY A 122 -22.94 11.23 -1.31
C GLY A 122 -21.61 10.58 -1.69
N LEU A 123 -20.50 11.06 -1.12
CA LEU A 123 -19.17 10.50 -1.36
C LEU A 123 -18.91 9.28 -0.48
N ARG A 124 -18.14 8.32 -1.03
CA ARG A 124 -17.63 7.20 -0.24
C ARG A 124 -16.40 7.65 0.55
N THR A 125 -16.42 7.41 1.84
CA THR A 125 -15.31 7.71 2.75
C THR A 125 -14.54 6.44 3.08
N LEU A 126 -13.21 6.57 3.18
CA LEU A 126 -12.32 5.50 3.61
C LEU A 126 -11.33 6.09 4.60
N VAL A 127 -11.30 5.54 5.81
CA VAL A 127 -10.36 5.97 6.85
C VAL A 127 -9.12 5.08 6.77
N VAL A 128 -7.95 5.70 6.69
CA VAL A 128 -6.65 5.02 6.67
C VAL A 128 -5.87 5.39 7.93
N ALA A 129 -5.35 4.39 8.62
CA ALA A 129 -4.50 4.56 9.79
C ALA A 129 -3.16 3.87 9.58
N LYS A 130 -2.12 4.42 10.22
CA LYS A 130 -0.79 3.82 10.27
C LYS A 130 -0.28 3.74 11.71
N LYS A 131 0.49 2.70 12.01
CA LYS A 131 1.18 2.54 13.29
C LYS A 131 2.57 1.94 13.05
N ILE A 132 3.60 2.58 13.59
CA ILE A 132 4.95 2.01 13.60
C ILE A 132 4.98 0.88 14.64
N LEU A 133 5.41 -0.30 14.21
CA LEU A 133 5.58 -1.46 15.08
C LEU A 133 7.04 -1.60 15.46
N ASN A 134 7.29 -1.76 16.76
CA ASN A 134 8.59 -2.19 17.23
C ASN A 134 8.68 -3.72 17.18
N ARG A 135 9.91 -4.23 17.18
CA ARG A 135 10.20 -5.67 17.07
C ARG A 135 9.58 -6.53 18.17
N ARG A 136 9.24 -5.94 19.33
CA ARG A 136 8.54 -6.63 20.43
C ARG A 136 7.04 -6.79 20.19
N THR A 137 6.40 -5.86 19.48
CA THR A 137 4.97 -5.94 19.17
C THR A 137 4.67 -7.03 18.14
N ILE A 138 5.64 -7.38 17.29
CA ILE A 138 5.46 -8.36 16.21
C ILE A 138 5.44 -9.80 16.72
N SER A 139 6.16 -10.12 17.79
CA SER A 139 6.19 -11.49 18.34
C SER A 139 4.88 -11.94 19.00
N GLY A 140 3.89 -11.06 19.07
CA GLY A 140 2.56 -11.35 19.61
C GLY A 140 1.47 -11.57 18.55
N PHE A 141 1.83 -11.51 17.26
CA PHE A 141 0.98 -11.88 16.14
C PHE A 141 1.41 -13.25 15.60
#